data_AF-A0A967D6N6-F1
#
_entry.id   AF-A0A967D6N6-F1
#
_cell.length_a   1.000
_cell.length_b   1.000
_cell.length_c   1.000
_cell.angle_alpha   90.00
_cell.angle_beta   90.00
_cell.angle_gamma   90.00
#
_symmetry.space_group_name_H-M   'P 1'
#
loop_
_entity.id
_entity.type
_entity.pdbx_description
1 polymer ?
#
loop_
_entity_poly.entity_id
_entity_poly.type
_entity_poly.pdbx_seq_one_letter_code
_entity_poly.pdbx_strand_id
1 'polypeptide(L)'
;MISTALAIQEATRDAVHDEEVMGMASAIFHHRHELDEEDFIKAMYMYSAHLSAMTATLVTHACLTESQINDMLETIKEMEAMGKDIE
;
A
#
# COMPACT_ATOMS: atom_id res chain seq x y z
N MET A 1 9.04 3.82 -21.45
CA MET A 1 7.62 3.38 -21.37
C MET A 1 7.50 1.88 -21.16
N ILE A 2 8.05 1.02 -22.04
CA ILE A 2 8.04 -0.45 -21.79
C ILE A 2 8.81 -0.79 -20.51
N SER A 3 9.97 -0.18 -20.28
CA SER A 3 10.75 -0.34 -19.05
C SER A 3 9.94 -0.01 -17.79
N THR A 4 9.23 1.12 -17.79
CA THR A 4 8.35 1.53 -16.68
C THR A 4 7.20 0.56 -16.48
N ALA A 5 6.57 0.08 -17.56
CA ALA A 5 5.50 -0.92 -17.46
C ALA A 5 5.98 -2.24 -16.85
N LEU A 6 7.18 -2.70 -17.23
CA LEU A 6 7.82 -3.88 -16.62
C LEU A 6 8.16 -3.65 -15.15
N ALA A 7 8.65 -2.45 -14.79
CA ALA A 7 8.93 -2.09 -13.41
C ALA A 7 7.66 -2.07 -12.54
N ILE A 8 6.54 -1.55 -13.06
CA ILE A 8 5.24 -1.58 -12.38
C ILE A 8 4.75 -3.02 -12.19
N GLN A 9 4.89 -3.86 -13.23
CA GLN A 9 4.54 -5.28 -13.15
C GLN A 9 5.36 -6.00 -12.08
N GLU A 10 6.66 -5.77 -12.04
CA GLU A 10 7.56 -6.35 -11.04
C GLU A 10 7.24 -5.84 -9.64
N ALA A 11 7.07 -4.53 -9.46
CA ALA A 11 6.64 -3.93 -8.19
C ALA A 11 5.32 -4.51 -7.67
N THR A 12 4.34 -4.73 -8.55
CA THR A 12 3.05 -5.35 -8.19
C THR A 12 3.23 -6.82 -7.80
N ARG A 13 4.06 -7.57 -8.54
CA ARG A 13 4.39 -8.96 -8.21
C ARG A 13 5.06 -9.02 -6.85
N ASP A 14 6.01 -8.14 -6.59
CA ASP A 14 6.77 -8.15 -5.35
C ASP A 14 5.87 -7.76 -4.16
N ALA A 15 4.93 -6.80 -4.35
CA ALA A 15 3.94 -6.46 -3.33
C ALA A 15 3.06 -7.64 -2.90
N VAL A 16 2.56 -8.46 -3.85
CA VAL A 16 1.69 -9.60 -3.51
C VAL A 16 2.45 -10.78 -2.91
N HIS A 17 3.78 -10.85 -3.09
CA HIS A 17 4.65 -11.89 -2.53
C HIS A 17 5.48 -11.40 -1.33
N ASP A 18 5.26 -10.17 -0.87
CA ASP A 18 5.92 -9.62 0.30
C ASP A 18 5.68 -10.51 1.53
N GLU A 19 6.70 -10.66 2.37
CA GLU A 19 6.66 -11.58 3.51
C GLU A 19 5.57 -11.21 4.52
N GLU A 20 5.32 -9.91 4.74
CA GLU A 20 4.28 -9.45 5.65
C GLU A 20 2.89 -9.69 5.06
N VAL A 21 2.69 -9.37 3.78
CA VAL A 21 1.44 -9.62 3.04
C VAL A 21 1.09 -11.11 3.07
N MET A 22 2.04 -11.97 2.73
CA MET A 22 1.87 -13.42 2.74
C MET A 22 1.70 -13.97 4.16
N GLY A 23 2.39 -13.39 5.14
CA GLY A 23 2.26 -13.71 6.55
C GLY A 23 0.85 -13.42 7.08
N MET A 24 0.29 -12.26 6.75
CA MET A 24 -1.08 -11.89 7.11
C MET A 24 -2.10 -12.81 6.44
N ALA A 25 -1.94 -13.08 5.13
CA ALA A 25 -2.83 -14.00 4.42
C ALA A 25 -2.81 -15.42 5.04
N SER A 26 -1.62 -15.90 5.39
CA SER A 26 -1.43 -17.18 6.08
C SER A 26 -2.11 -17.18 7.45
N ALA A 27 -1.90 -16.15 8.26
CA ALA A 27 -2.51 -16.04 9.59
C ALA A 27 -4.05 -16.04 9.50
N ILE A 28 -4.61 -15.22 8.60
CA ILE A 28 -6.06 -15.18 8.36
C ILE A 28 -6.57 -16.57 7.96
N PHE A 29 -5.88 -17.24 7.03
CA PHE A 29 -6.29 -18.57 6.61
C PHE A 29 -6.29 -19.54 7.78
N HIS A 30 -5.21 -19.64 8.56
CA HIS A 30 -5.12 -20.61 9.65
C HIS A 30 -6.12 -20.35 10.77
N HIS A 31 -6.41 -19.09 11.09
CA HIS A 31 -7.31 -18.72 12.19
C HIS A 31 -8.77 -18.46 11.78
N ARG A 32 -9.13 -18.57 10.49
CA ARG A 32 -10.47 -18.24 9.97
C ARG A 32 -11.65 -18.94 10.66
N HIS A 33 -11.42 -20.09 11.29
CA HIS A 33 -12.45 -20.86 12.01
C HIS A 33 -12.47 -20.58 13.51
N GLU A 34 -11.46 -19.87 14.01
CA GLU A 34 -11.28 -19.49 15.42
C GLU A 34 -11.71 -18.04 15.67
N LEU A 35 -11.74 -17.22 14.62
CA LEU A 35 -12.21 -15.84 14.65
C LEU A 35 -13.74 -15.78 14.58
N ASP A 36 -14.32 -14.84 15.33
CA ASP A 36 -15.71 -14.45 15.08
C ASP A 36 -15.83 -13.64 13.79
N GLU A 37 -17.07 -13.40 13.35
CA GLU A 37 -17.34 -12.71 12.10
C GLU A 37 -16.77 -11.29 12.07
N GLU A 38 -16.84 -10.56 13.18
CA GLU A 38 -16.39 -9.16 13.25
C GLU A 38 -14.86 -9.08 13.16
N ASP A 39 -14.16 -9.96 13.87
CA ASP A 39 -12.70 -10.03 13.86
C ASP A 39 -12.17 -10.54 12.52
N PHE A 40 -12.86 -11.49 11.89
CA PHE A 40 -12.51 -11.93 10.53
C PHE A 40 -12.64 -10.79 9.51
N ILE A 41 -13.72 -10.01 9.57
CA ILE A 41 -13.93 -8.83 8.71
C ILE A 41 -12.82 -7.80 8.93
N LYS A 42 -12.47 -7.50 10.19
CA LYS A 42 -11.37 -6.58 10.52
C LYS A 42 -10.04 -7.09 9.98
N ALA A 43 -9.75 -8.38 10.14
CA ALA A 43 -8.52 -8.98 9.64
C ALA A 43 -8.43 -8.89 8.10
N MET A 44 -9.52 -9.16 7.39
CA MET A 44 -9.60 -9.01 5.94
C MET A 44 -9.42 -7.55 5.51
N TYR A 45 -10.05 -6.60 6.21
CA TYR A 45 -9.86 -5.17 5.96
C TYR A 45 -8.39 -4.78 6.13
N MET A 46 -7.77 -5.15 7.26
CA MET A 46 -6.35 -4.85 7.53
C MET A 46 -5.43 -5.44 6.46
N TYR A 47 -5.65 -6.69 6.07
CA TYR A 47 -4.90 -7.32 4.98
C TYR A 47 -5.05 -6.55 3.67
N SER A 48 -6.28 -6.19 3.28
CA SER A 48 -6.52 -5.45 2.04
C SER A 48 -5.90 -4.05 2.04
N ALA A 49 -5.95 -3.37 3.19
CA ALA A 49 -5.34 -2.06 3.38
C ALA A 49 -3.81 -2.16 3.27
N HIS A 50 -3.19 -3.15 3.93
CA HIS A 50 -1.76 -3.37 3.89
C HIS A 50 -1.27 -3.72 2.48
N LEU A 51 -1.91 -4.68 1.79
CA LEU A 51 -1.57 -5.04 0.41
C LEU A 51 -1.70 -3.83 -0.54
N SER A 52 -2.77 -3.05 -0.39
CA SER A 52 -2.99 -1.86 -1.22
C SER A 52 -1.91 -0.79 -0.98
N ALA A 53 -1.56 -0.54 0.28
CA ALA A 53 -0.51 0.40 0.65
C ALA A 53 0.87 -0.03 0.14
N MET A 54 1.20 -1.33 0.29
CA MET A 54 2.46 -1.89 -0.21
C MET A 54 2.55 -1.76 -1.74
N THR A 55 1.49 -2.15 -2.44
CA THR A 55 1.42 -2.03 -3.91
C THR A 55 1.55 -0.58 -4.36
N ALA A 56 0.80 0.34 -3.75
CA ALA A 56 0.86 1.75 -4.08
C ALA A 56 2.26 2.34 -3.86
N THR A 57 2.92 1.96 -2.76
CA THR A 57 4.28 2.40 -2.44
C THR A 57 5.29 1.93 -3.49
N LEU A 58 5.34 0.62 -3.78
CA LEU A 58 6.29 0.07 -4.73
C LEU A 58 6.04 0.58 -6.16
N VAL A 59 4.78 0.69 -6.58
CA VAL A 59 4.42 1.24 -7.89
C VAL A 59 4.79 2.73 -7.98
N THR A 60 4.63 3.50 -6.90
CA THR A 60 5.04 4.90 -6.86
C THR A 60 6.54 5.04 -7.08
N HIS A 61 7.35 4.20 -6.42
CA HIS A 61 8.80 4.14 -6.64
C HIS A 61 9.20 3.66 -8.03
N ALA A 62 8.38 2.81 -8.68
CA ALA A 62 8.61 2.42 -10.07
C ALA A 62 8.31 3.55 -11.07
N CYS A 63 7.42 4.48 -10.71
CA CYS A 63 6.95 5.56 -11.59
C CYS A 63 7.72 6.87 -11.41
N LEU A 64 8.22 7.15 -10.21
CA LEU A 64 8.77 8.44 -9.82
C LEU A 64 10.20 8.30 -9.30
N THR A 65 11.04 9.30 -9.60
CA THR A 65 12.34 9.46 -8.94
C THR A 65 12.16 9.93 -7.50
N GLU A 66 13.19 9.75 -6.67
CA GLU A 66 13.18 10.24 -5.28
C GLU A 66 12.90 11.74 -5.19
N SER A 67 13.46 12.54 -6.09
CA SER A 67 13.18 13.98 -6.17
C SER A 67 11.69 14.26 -6.46
N GLN A 68 11.09 13.54 -7.41
CA GLN A 68 9.67 13.70 -7.75
C GLN A 68 8.75 13.29 -6.60
N ILE A 69 9.14 12.28 -5.82
CA ILE A 69 8.41 11.87 -4.61
C ILE A 69 8.51 12.97 -3.55
N ASN A 70 9.70 13.51 -3.31
CA ASN A 70 9.89 14.58 -2.33
C ASN A 70 9.10 15.84 -2.71
N ASP A 71 9.14 16.25 -3.98
CA ASP A 71 8.36 17.39 -4.48
C ASP A 71 6.85 17.16 -4.30
N MET A 72 6.38 15.93 -4.55
CA MET A 72 4.97 15.56 -4.32
C MET A 72 4.61 15.64 -2.84
N LEU A 73 5.45 15.14 -1.94
CA LEU A 73 5.23 15.18 -0.49
C LEU A 73 5.25 16.62 0.06
N GLU A 74 6.13 17.48 -0.45
CA GLU A 74 6.14 18.90 -0.11
C GLU A 74 4.84 19.58 -0.56
N THR A 75 4.40 19.33 -1.79
CA THR A 75 3.14 19.86 -2.32
C THR A 75 1.94 19.43 -1.47
N ILE A 76 1.89 18.17 -1.03
CA ILE A 76 0.82 17.68 -0.14
C ILE A 76 0.82 18.44 1.20
N LYS A 77 2.00 18.63 1.81
CA LYS A 77 2.12 19.37 3.08
C LYS A 77 1.67 20.83 2.94
N GLU A 78 2.02 21.49 1.84
CA GLU A 78 1.57 22.84 1.55
C GLU A 78 0.04 22.90 1.41
N MET A 79 -0.56 21.94 0.70
CA MET A 79 -2.02 21.85 0.56
C MET A 79 -2.73 21.62 1.89
N GLU A 80 -2.20 20.77 2.76
CA GLU A 80 -2.74 20.55 4.10
C GLU A 80 -2.62 21.79 5.00
N ALA A 81 -1.50 22.52 4.91
CA ALA A 81 -1.31 23.77 5.65
C ALA A 81 -2.31 24.84 5.19
N MET A 82 -2.47 25.03 3.88
CA MET A 82 -3.47 25.95 3.34
C MET A 82 -4.90 25.57 3.72
N GLY A 83 -5.22 24.27 3.76
CA GLY A 83 -6.54 23.80 4.18
C GLY A 83 -6.86 24.13 5.64
N LYS A 84 -5.86 24.04 6.53
CA LYS A 84 -5.99 24.42 7.94
C LYS A 84 -6.13 25.92 8.16
N ASP A 85 -5.57 26.75 7.28
CA ASP A 85 -5.72 28.20 7.35
C ASP A 85 -7.10 28.69 6.84
N ILE A 86 -7.90 27.80 6.23
CA ILE A 86 -9.26 28.08 5.73
C ILE A 86 -10.35 27.65 6.73
N GLU A 87 -10.03 26.79 7.71
CA GLU A 87 -10.89 26.45 8.87
C GLU A 87 -10.72 27.44 10.03
#